data_AF-A0A9D0ZS02-F1
#
_entry.id   AF-A0A9D0ZS02-F1
#
_cell.length_a   1.000
_cell.length_b   1.000
_cell.length_c   1.000
_cell.angle_alpha   90.00
_cell.angle_beta   90.00
_cell.angle_gamma   90.00
#
_symmetry.space_group_name_H-M   'P 1'
#
loop_
_entity.id
_entity.type
_entity.pdbx_description
1 polymer ?
#
loop_
_entity_poly.entity_id
_entity_poly.type
_entity_poly.pdbx_seq_one_letter_code
_entity_poly.pdbx_strand_id
1 'polypeptide(L)'
;MQIDDLVKYIEKNNDSNNIVIIGNGSGGKTYLAENLKKVYGLSENNILNSDDYLIDSHLRKKLQLTVYQEEAYFLPALDRDIFMATNGMTFKKIADYCGKIKDYIPSNINIFEGIGMAFTNIFNQSCLKIFIYTDPETEWNFRVSRDNIERRIPLEVVKNKFESRRNSFESEYEYLKTVCDIVIKNTKEGFFIDGK
;
A
#
# COMPACT_ATOMS: atom_id res chain seq x y z
N MET A 1 -0.20 -12.35 -16.10
CA MET A 1 1.14 -12.80 -15.63
C MET A 1 0.99 -13.44 -14.25
N GLN A 2 1.74 -14.50 -13.94
CA GLN A 2 1.76 -15.07 -12.57
C GLN A 2 2.56 -14.16 -11.62
N ILE A 3 2.32 -14.28 -10.32
CA ILE A 3 3.01 -13.45 -9.32
C ILE A 3 4.54 -13.61 -9.36
N ASP A 4 5.03 -14.82 -9.62
CA ASP A 4 6.47 -15.10 -9.67
C ASP A 4 7.15 -14.38 -10.84
N ASP A 5 6.49 -14.32 -11.99
CA ASP A 5 6.99 -13.58 -13.16
C ASP A 5 6.98 -12.06 -12.90
N LEU A 6 5.97 -11.57 -12.18
CA LEU A 6 5.89 -10.16 -11.76
C LEU A 6 7.04 -9.80 -10.81
N VAL A 7 7.32 -10.65 -9.83
CA VAL A 7 8.42 -10.43 -8.88
C VAL A 7 9.77 -10.45 -9.60
N LYS A 8 10.02 -11.43 -10.48
CA LYS A 8 11.23 -11.46 -11.31
C LYS A 8 11.37 -10.23 -12.19
N TYR A 9 10.26 -9.73 -12.74
CA TYR A 9 10.26 -8.48 -13.50
C TYR A 9 10.69 -7.31 -12.62
N ILE A 10 10.12 -7.18 -11.42
CA ILE A 10 10.46 -6.12 -10.48
C ILE A 10 11.95 -6.19 -10.10
N GLU A 11 12.45 -7.36 -9.70
CA GLU A 11 13.87 -7.54 -9.35
C GLU A 11 14.82 -7.14 -10.49
N LYS A 12 14.50 -7.55 -11.72
CA LYS A 12 15.34 -7.25 -12.90
C LYS A 12 15.38 -5.76 -13.23
N ASN A 13 14.34 -5.01 -12.89
CA ASN A 13 14.21 -3.58 -13.21
C ASN A 13 14.33 -2.70 -11.95
N ASN A 14 14.82 -3.23 -10.83
CA ASN A 14 14.99 -2.48 -9.59
C ASN A 14 16.45 -2.12 -9.36
N ASP A 15 16.77 -0.83 -9.49
CA ASP A 15 18.10 -0.29 -9.14
C ASP A 15 18.09 0.44 -7.77
N SER A 16 17.00 0.31 -7.00
CA SER A 16 16.79 1.00 -5.72
C SER A 16 16.73 0.04 -4.53
N ASN A 17 17.29 0.48 -3.41
CA ASN A 17 17.15 -0.20 -2.12
C ASN A 17 15.78 0.05 -1.46
N ASN A 18 15.01 1.02 -1.95
CA ASN A 18 13.70 1.38 -1.43
C ASN A 18 12.63 1.08 -2.47
N ILE A 19 11.65 0.26 -2.11
CA ILE A 19 10.50 -0.10 -2.94
C ILE A 19 9.25 0.44 -2.27
N VAL A 20 8.48 1.27 -2.99
CA VAL A 20 7.21 1.83 -2.53
C VAL A 20 6.08 1.20 -3.33
N ILE A 21 5.11 0.59 -2.64
CA ILE A 21 3.95 -0.11 -3.24
C ILE A 21 2.67 0.61 -2.83
N ILE A 22 2.07 1.33 -3.78
CA ILE A 22 0.82 2.06 -3.60
C ILE A 22 -0.31 1.44 -4.43
N GLY A 23 -1.56 1.81 -4.13
CA GLY A 23 -2.74 1.18 -4.75
C GLY A 23 -3.99 1.25 -3.90
N ASN A 24 -5.14 0.94 -4.49
CA ASN A 24 -6.43 0.92 -3.80
C ASN A 24 -6.50 -0.14 -2.69
N GLY A 25 -7.43 0.07 -1.74
CA GLY A 25 -7.69 -0.90 -0.68
C GLY A 25 -8.13 -2.26 -1.26
N SER A 26 -7.60 -3.36 -0.71
CA SER A 26 -7.76 -4.71 -1.28
C SER A 26 -7.11 -4.92 -2.66
N GLY A 27 -6.24 -4.00 -3.14
CA GLY A 27 -5.68 -4.10 -4.49
C GLY A 27 -4.57 -5.14 -4.70
N GLY A 28 -4.15 -5.85 -3.65
CA GLY A 28 -3.06 -6.82 -3.72
C GLY A 28 -1.67 -6.30 -3.35
N LYS A 29 -1.57 -5.07 -2.78
CA LYS A 29 -0.32 -4.50 -2.27
C LYS A 29 0.40 -5.42 -1.30
N THR A 30 -0.30 -5.83 -0.23
CA THR A 30 0.26 -6.72 0.78
C THR A 30 0.63 -8.07 0.18
N TYR A 31 -0.14 -8.58 -0.78
CA TYR A 31 0.22 -9.80 -1.50
C TYR A 31 1.52 -9.65 -2.29
N LEU A 32 1.72 -8.54 -3.01
CA LEU A 32 2.96 -8.27 -3.72
C LEU A 32 4.14 -8.06 -2.75
N ALA A 33 3.95 -7.25 -1.70
CA ALA A 33 4.94 -6.99 -0.67
C ALA A 33 5.43 -8.28 -0.01
N GLU A 34 4.50 -9.19 0.31
CA GLU A 34 4.79 -10.50 0.89
C GLU A 34 5.60 -11.42 -0.04
N ASN A 35 5.34 -11.38 -1.35
CA ASN A 35 6.12 -12.16 -2.32
C ASN A 35 7.51 -11.57 -2.55
N LEU A 36 7.63 -10.25 -2.65
CA LEU A 36 8.93 -9.57 -2.70
C LEU A 36 9.75 -9.84 -1.44
N LYS A 37 9.11 -9.81 -0.26
CA LYS A 37 9.73 -10.14 1.02
C LYS A 37 10.39 -11.52 1.00
N LYS A 38 9.68 -12.54 0.50
CA LYS A 38 10.21 -13.92 0.39
C LYS A 38 11.44 -13.98 -0.52
N VAL A 39 11.37 -13.32 -1.67
CA VAL A 39 12.43 -13.34 -2.68
C VAL A 39 13.68 -12.61 -2.20
N TYR A 40 13.52 -11.46 -1.53
CA TYR A 40 14.62 -10.72 -0.92
C TYR A 40 15.08 -11.27 0.45
N GLY A 41 14.52 -12.38 0.93
CA GLY A 41 14.89 -12.99 2.21
C GLY A 41 14.61 -12.10 3.44
N LEU A 42 13.59 -11.24 3.35
CA LEU A 42 13.21 -10.28 4.38
C LEU A 42 12.29 -10.91 5.46
N SER A 43 12.26 -10.32 6.66
CA SER A 43 11.36 -10.72 7.74
C SER A 43 10.09 -9.86 7.79
N GLU A 44 9.09 -10.26 8.58
CA GLU A 44 7.88 -9.45 8.87
C GLU A 44 8.21 -8.06 9.44
N ASN A 45 9.39 -7.91 10.04
CA ASN A 45 9.82 -6.66 10.63
C ASN A 45 10.38 -5.67 9.59
N ASN A 46 10.50 -6.06 8.31
CA ASN A 46 11.11 -5.27 7.24
C ASN A 46 10.12 -4.49 6.36
N ILE A 47 8.81 -4.56 6.64
CA ILE A 47 7.78 -3.83 5.89
C ILE A 47 7.18 -2.72 6.77
N LEU A 48 7.09 -1.50 6.25
CA LEU A 48 6.24 -0.46 6.83
C LEU A 48 4.96 -0.31 6.02
N ASN A 49 3.83 -0.27 6.70
CA ASN A 49 2.53 -0.03 6.08
C ASN A 49 2.00 1.34 6.53
N SER A 50 1.66 2.23 5.60
CA SER A 50 1.14 3.56 5.92
C SER A 50 -0.17 3.51 6.71
N ASP A 51 -0.94 2.43 6.60
CA ASP A 51 -2.21 2.26 7.30
C ASP A 51 -2.00 2.15 8.83
N ASP A 52 -0.80 1.78 9.30
CA ASP A 52 -0.44 1.80 10.73
C ASP A 52 -0.31 3.23 11.30
N TYR A 53 -0.23 4.23 10.42
CA TYR A 53 -0.12 5.66 10.74
C TYR A 53 -1.42 6.42 10.46
N LEU A 54 -2.49 5.71 10.09
CA LEU A 54 -3.79 6.30 9.81
C LEU A 54 -4.43 6.78 11.11
N ILE A 55 -4.88 8.04 11.18
CA ILE A 55 -5.55 8.59 12.37
C ILE A 55 -6.86 7.85 12.63
N ASP A 56 -7.41 7.88 13.84
CA ASP A 56 -8.62 7.12 14.19
C ASP A 56 -9.82 7.32 13.23
N SER A 57 -10.58 6.25 13.00
CA SER A 57 -11.70 6.23 12.05
C SER A 57 -12.87 7.12 12.47
N HIS A 58 -13.14 7.31 13.76
CA HIS A 58 -14.16 8.26 14.23
C HIS A 58 -13.70 9.69 13.99
N LEU A 59 -12.42 9.99 14.23
CA LEU A 59 -11.84 11.29 13.95
C LEU A 59 -11.89 11.63 12.45
N ARG A 60 -11.48 10.69 11.58
CA ARG A 60 -11.60 10.88 10.12
C ARG A 60 -13.05 11.14 9.70
N LYS A 61 -14.01 10.40 10.25
CA LYS A 61 -15.44 10.64 9.95
C LYS A 61 -15.90 12.02 10.39
N LYS A 62 -15.48 12.49 11.58
CA LYS A 62 -15.83 13.82 12.10
C LYS A 62 -15.24 14.95 11.23
N LEU A 63 -14.01 14.75 10.74
CA LEU A 63 -13.30 15.70 9.88
C LEU A 63 -13.60 15.53 8.38
N GLN A 64 -14.45 14.56 8.02
CA GLN A 64 -14.76 14.21 6.63
C GLN A 64 -13.52 13.84 5.79
N LEU A 65 -12.52 13.22 6.43
CA LEU A 65 -11.29 12.79 5.78
C LEU A 65 -11.41 11.38 5.21
N THR A 66 -10.94 11.20 3.98
CA THR A 66 -10.75 9.89 3.34
C THR A 66 -9.29 9.43 3.47
N VAL A 67 -9.00 8.17 3.13
CA VAL A 67 -7.63 7.64 3.11
C VAL A 67 -6.79 8.17 1.94
N TYR A 68 -7.37 8.98 1.06
CA TYR A 68 -6.67 9.60 -0.07
C TYR A 68 -6.26 11.04 0.22
N GLN A 69 -6.35 11.46 1.49
CA GLN A 69 -5.97 12.80 1.93
C GLN A 69 -4.82 12.68 2.93
N GLU A 70 -3.83 13.55 2.80
CA GLU A 70 -2.62 13.55 3.63
C GLU A 70 -2.95 13.71 5.13
N GLU A 71 -3.98 14.50 5.45
CA GLU A 71 -4.41 14.79 6.82
C GLU A 71 -5.01 13.56 7.53
N ALA A 72 -5.30 12.49 6.79
CA ALA A 72 -5.72 11.22 7.36
C ALA A 72 -4.56 10.42 7.99
N TYR A 73 -3.32 10.85 7.78
CA TYR A 73 -2.11 10.15 8.22
C TYR A 73 -1.31 11.00 9.20
N PHE A 74 -0.68 10.32 10.17
CA PHE A 74 0.32 10.96 11.03
C PHE A 74 1.69 10.97 10.33
N LEU A 75 1.78 11.74 9.24
CA LEU A 75 2.95 11.80 8.36
C LEU A 75 4.29 12.09 9.07
N PRO A 76 4.38 12.98 10.07
CA PRO A 76 5.66 13.21 10.76
C PRO A 76 6.26 11.95 11.40
N ALA A 77 5.43 11.06 11.93
CA ALA A 77 5.91 9.79 12.48
C ALA A 77 6.27 8.79 11.37
N LEU A 78 5.47 8.75 10.29
CA LEU A 78 5.74 7.88 9.15
C LEU A 78 7.06 8.25 8.47
N ASP A 79 7.29 9.54 8.18
CA ASP A 79 8.54 10.03 7.57
C ASP A 79 9.75 9.80 8.48
N ARG A 80 9.60 9.99 9.79
CA ARG A 80 10.66 9.67 10.76
C ARG A 80 11.03 8.18 10.69
N ASP A 81 10.04 7.31 10.65
CA ASP A 81 10.24 5.86 10.65
C ASP A 81 10.82 5.36 9.31
N ILE A 82 10.39 5.95 8.20
CA ILE A 82 10.99 5.73 6.89
C ILE A 82 12.45 6.20 6.90
N PHE A 83 12.74 7.40 7.41
CA PHE A 83 14.11 7.91 7.51
C PHE A 83 15.01 6.99 8.32
N MET A 84 14.53 6.48 9.46
CA MET A 84 15.27 5.50 10.25
C MET A 84 15.51 4.20 9.48
N ALA A 85 14.48 3.68 8.79
CA ALA A 85 14.59 2.48 7.97
C ALA A 85 15.63 2.63 6.85
N THR A 86 15.58 3.74 6.09
CA THR A 86 16.51 4.00 4.97
C THR A 86 17.94 4.23 5.43
N ASN A 87 18.16 4.62 6.70
CA ASN A 87 19.49 4.81 7.30
C ASN A 87 19.98 3.59 8.09
N GLY A 88 19.30 2.44 8.00
CA GLY A 88 19.76 1.22 8.68
C GLY A 88 19.60 1.27 10.21
N MET A 89 18.64 2.05 10.72
CA MET A 89 18.37 2.15 12.16
C MET A 89 17.24 1.20 12.58
N THR A 90 17.44 0.50 13.70
CA THR A 90 16.39 -0.28 14.36
C THR A 90 15.50 0.64 15.20
N PHE A 91 14.19 0.48 15.12
CA PHE A 91 13.24 1.28 15.91
C PHE A 91 11.97 0.50 16.26
N LYS A 92 11.17 1.07 17.16
CA LYS A 92 9.85 0.54 17.54
C LYS A 92 8.78 1.09 16.59
N LYS A 93 8.25 0.25 15.71
CA LYS A 93 7.15 0.61 14.81
C LYS A 93 5.79 0.28 15.41
N ILE A 94 4.79 1.06 15.03
CA ILE A 94 3.38 0.67 15.15
C ILE A 94 3.17 -0.44 14.12
N ALA A 95 2.59 -1.56 14.53
CA ALA A 95 2.48 -2.77 13.70
C ALA A 95 1.04 -3.21 13.45
N ASP A 96 0.08 -2.53 14.06
CA ASP A 96 -1.33 -2.60 13.73
C ASP A 96 -2.09 -1.39 14.32
N TYR A 97 -3.33 -1.22 13.83
CA TYR A 97 -4.26 -0.20 14.31
C TYR A 97 -4.65 -0.32 15.79
N CYS A 98 -4.33 -1.44 16.45
CA CYS A 98 -4.55 -1.65 17.89
C CYS A 98 -3.40 -1.12 18.74
N GLY A 99 -2.38 -0.50 18.13
CA GLY A 99 -1.22 0.06 18.82
C GLY A 99 -0.20 -0.98 19.24
N LYS A 100 -0.21 -2.18 18.62
CA LYS A 100 0.84 -3.16 18.86
C LYS A 100 2.18 -2.60 18.38
N ILE A 101 3.20 -2.73 19.21
CA ILE A 101 4.54 -2.28 18.89
C ILE A 101 5.39 -3.49 18.49
N LYS A 102 6.14 -3.38 17.40
CA LYS A 102 7.16 -4.35 16.98
C LYS A 102 8.49 -3.65 16.71
N ASP A 103 9.58 -4.40 16.74
CA ASP A 103 10.84 -3.93 16.19
C ASP A 103 10.74 -3.87 14.67
N TYR A 104 11.16 -2.75 14.09
CA TYR A 104 11.57 -2.68 12.69
C TYR A 104 13.08 -2.92 12.66
N ILE A 105 13.49 -3.99 11.98
CA ILE A 105 14.90 -4.33 11.82
C ILE A 105 15.22 -4.04 10.35
N PRO A 106 16.11 -3.10 10.04
CA PRO A 106 16.39 -2.70 8.67
C PRO A 106 17.10 -3.81 7.88
N SER A 107 16.99 -3.74 6.55
CA SER A 107 17.69 -4.60 5.60
C SER A 107 18.24 -3.75 4.46
N ASN A 108 19.01 -4.36 3.56
CA ASN A 108 19.51 -3.71 2.35
C ASN A 108 18.36 -3.29 1.42
N ILE A 109 17.23 -4.02 1.47
CA ILE A 109 16.00 -3.66 0.76
C ILE A 109 14.93 -3.28 1.79
N ASN A 110 14.32 -2.11 1.61
CA ASN A 110 13.17 -1.64 2.37
C ASN A 110 11.92 -1.70 1.49
N ILE A 111 10.84 -2.26 2.04
CA ILE A 111 9.53 -2.28 1.38
C ILE A 111 8.56 -1.42 2.19
N PHE A 112 8.01 -0.40 1.52
CA PHE A 112 7.02 0.50 2.08
C PHE A 112 5.71 0.32 1.30
N GLU A 113 4.61 0.02 1.98
CA GLU A 113 3.32 -0.16 1.31
C GLU A 113 2.22 0.72 1.89
N GLY A 114 1.14 0.89 1.11
CA GLY A 114 -0.05 1.62 1.54
C GLY A 114 -0.19 2.96 0.82
N ILE A 115 -1.43 3.41 0.64
CA ILE A 115 -1.70 4.60 -0.19
C ILE A 115 -1.12 5.88 0.42
N GLY A 116 -0.97 5.94 1.75
CA GLY A 116 -0.37 7.07 2.44
C GLY A 116 1.10 7.28 2.11
N MET A 117 1.78 6.27 1.53
CA MET A 117 3.15 6.44 1.04
C MET A 117 3.24 7.50 -0.06
N ALA A 118 2.17 7.72 -0.84
CA ALA A 118 2.14 8.77 -1.86
C ALA A 118 2.33 10.19 -1.29
N PHE A 119 2.09 10.38 0.01
CA PHE A 119 2.21 11.67 0.72
C PHE A 119 3.52 11.82 1.50
N THR A 120 4.42 10.83 1.43
CA THR A 120 5.67 10.81 2.19
C THR A 120 6.83 11.42 1.42
N ASN A 121 7.87 11.85 2.13
CA ASN A 121 9.07 12.39 1.51
C ASN A 121 9.80 11.36 0.64
N ILE A 122 9.77 10.07 1.01
CA ILE A 122 10.43 9.01 0.24
C ILE A 122 9.83 8.85 -1.16
N PHE A 123 8.53 9.13 -1.33
CA PHE A 123 7.86 9.05 -2.64
C PHE A 123 8.40 10.09 -3.64
N ASN A 124 9.00 11.17 -3.14
CA ASN A 124 9.65 12.20 -3.95
C ASN A 124 11.17 12.00 -4.08
N GLN A 125 11.73 10.95 -3.45
CA GLN A 125 13.15 10.60 -3.49
C GLN A 125 13.41 9.38 -4.40
N SER A 126 14.66 8.95 -4.46
CA SER A 126 15.07 7.75 -5.20
C SER A 126 14.49 6.49 -4.57
N CYS A 127 13.37 6.01 -5.12
CA CYS A 127 12.75 4.74 -4.81
C CYS A 127 12.15 4.12 -6.08
N LEU A 128 11.96 2.79 -6.09
CA LEU A 128 11.14 2.14 -7.10
C LEU A 128 9.67 2.26 -6.69
N LYS A 129 8.88 2.97 -7.49
CA LYS A 129 7.46 3.26 -7.23
C LYS A 129 6.60 2.31 -8.04
N ILE A 130 5.90 1.45 -7.33
CA ILE A 130 4.97 0.47 -7.90
C ILE A 130 3.56 0.88 -7.56
N PHE A 131 2.74 1.10 -8.58
CA PHE A 131 1.32 1.37 -8.42
C PHE A 131 0.48 0.18 -8.85
N ILE A 132 -0.36 -0.32 -7.94
CA ILE A 132 -1.32 -1.38 -8.25
C ILE A 132 -2.71 -0.77 -8.40
N TYR A 133 -3.25 -0.89 -9.60
CA TYR A 133 -4.63 -0.58 -9.93
C TYR A 133 -5.44 -1.86 -10.02
N THR A 134 -6.43 -2.01 -9.15
CA THR A 134 -7.43 -3.08 -9.31
C THR A 134 -8.68 -2.52 -9.96
N ASP A 135 -9.19 -3.21 -10.98
CA ASP A 135 -10.44 -2.80 -11.64
C ASP A 135 -11.64 -2.87 -10.67
N PRO A 136 -12.73 -2.14 -10.95
CA PRO A 136 -13.85 -2.03 -10.02
C PRO A 136 -14.52 -3.38 -9.67
N GLU A 137 -14.65 -4.30 -10.64
CA GLU A 137 -15.29 -5.60 -10.42
C GLU A 137 -14.43 -6.46 -9.49
N THR A 138 -13.14 -6.53 -9.77
CA THR A 138 -12.18 -7.28 -8.96
C THR A 138 -12.06 -6.71 -7.54
N GLU A 139 -11.97 -5.39 -7.39
CA GLU A 139 -11.93 -4.75 -6.07
C GLU A 139 -13.21 -5.02 -5.27
N TRP A 140 -14.37 -4.91 -5.92
CA TRP A 140 -15.66 -5.19 -5.30
C TRP A 140 -15.72 -6.62 -4.75
N ASN A 141 -15.34 -7.61 -5.55
CA ASN A 141 -15.33 -9.01 -5.14
C ASN A 141 -14.44 -9.25 -3.91
N PHE A 142 -13.23 -8.68 -3.88
CA PHE A 142 -12.35 -8.78 -2.71
C PHE A 142 -12.93 -8.10 -1.47
N ARG A 143 -13.60 -6.96 -1.63
CA ARG A 143 -14.25 -6.25 -0.52
C ARG A 143 -15.45 -7.00 0.02
N VAL A 144 -16.28 -7.59 -0.83
CA VAL A 144 -17.40 -8.43 -0.38
C VAL A 144 -16.87 -9.60 0.42
N SER A 145 -15.86 -10.31 -0.08
CA SER A 145 -15.24 -11.41 0.67
C SER A 145 -14.72 -10.97 2.05
N ARG A 146 -13.86 -9.95 2.09
CA ARG A 146 -13.23 -9.54 3.35
C ARG A 146 -14.19 -8.81 4.30
N ASP A 147 -14.92 -7.84 3.81
CA ASP A 147 -15.67 -6.92 4.67
C ASP A 147 -17.08 -7.48 4.98
N ASN A 148 -17.76 -8.12 4.03
CA ASN A 148 -19.07 -8.71 4.27
C ASN A 148 -18.98 -10.15 4.83
N ILE A 149 -18.22 -11.04 4.20
CA ILE A 149 -18.20 -12.47 4.61
C ILE A 149 -17.36 -12.65 5.89
N GLU A 150 -16.12 -12.16 5.91
CA GLU A 150 -15.23 -12.37 7.06
C GLU A 150 -15.57 -11.45 8.24
N ARG A 151 -15.77 -10.15 7.98
CA ARG A 151 -16.01 -9.13 9.02
C ARG A 151 -17.48 -8.87 9.33
N ARG A 152 -18.40 -9.55 8.64
CA ARG A 152 -19.86 -9.48 8.87
C ARG A 152 -20.43 -8.06 8.78
N ILE A 153 -19.83 -7.19 7.96
CA ILE A 153 -20.34 -5.85 7.69
C ILE A 153 -21.52 -5.96 6.71
N PRO A 154 -22.67 -5.31 6.94
CA PRO A 154 -23.81 -5.37 6.01
C PRO A 154 -23.42 -4.97 4.58
N LEU A 155 -23.91 -5.71 3.59
CA LEU A 155 -23.53 -5.53 2.18
C LEU A 155 -23.77 -4.09 1.69
N GLU A 156 -24.90 -3.48 2.07
CA GLU A 156 -25.21 -2.08 1.73
C GLU A 156 -24.18 -1.09 2.30
N VAL A 157 -23.67 -1.35 3.51
CA VAL A 157 -22.61 -0.52 4.11
C VAL A 157 -21.29 -0.72 3.37
N VAL A 158 -20.99 -1.94 2.92
CA VAL A 158 -19.80 -2.22 2.09
C VAL A 158 -19.92 -1.50 0.74
N LYS A 159 -21.10 -1.56 0.10
CA LYS A 159 -21.39 -0.90 -1.18
C LYS A 159 -21.22 0.61 -1.10
N ASN A 160 -21.87 1.26 -0.14
CA ASN A 160 -21.77 2.71 0.04
C ASN A 160 -20.32 3.16 0.29
N LYS A 161 -19.54 2.40 1.06
CA LYS A 161 -18.12 2.68 1.30
C LYS A 161 -17.26 2.44 0.06
N PHE A 162 -17.60 1.47 -0.77
CA PHE A 162 -16.88 1.17 -2.01
C PHE A 162 -17.08 2.30 -3.02
N GLU A 163 -18.32 2.69 -3.31
CA GLU A 163 -18.63 3.73 -4.29
C GLU A 163 -17.98 5.08 -3.93
N SER A 164 -18.09 5.51 -2.68
CA SER A 164 -17.46 6.75 -2.20
C SER A 164 -15.94 6.74 -2.35
N ARG A 165 -15.27 5.63 -2.00
CA ARG A 165 -13.82 5.50 -2.11
C ARG A 165 -13.35 5.34 -3.55
N ARG A 166 -14.15 4.72 -4.41
CA ARG A 166 -13.78 4.50 -5.81
C ARG A 166 -13.72 5.82 -6.56
N ASN A 167 -14.72 6.68 -6.38
CA ASN A 167 -14.72 8.01 -7.01
C ASN A 167 -13.49 8.84 -6.60
N SER A 168 -13.09 8.76 -5.32
CA SER A 168 -11.87 9.45 -4.83
C SER A 168 -10.58 8.84 -5.37
N PHE A 169 -10.58 7.54 -5.69
CA PHE A 169 -9.40 6.87 -6.22
C PHE A 169 -9.19 7.16 -7.70
N GLU A 170 -10.27 7.20 -8.50
CA GLU A 170 -10.20 7.49 -9.93
C GLU A 170 -9.66 8.90 -10.22
N SER A 171 -9.94 9.88 -9.36
CA SER A 171 -9.37 11.23 -9.50
C SER A 171 -7.85 11.27 -9.31
N GLU A 172 -7.31 10.38 -8.48
CA GLU A 172 -5.87 10.27 -8.22
C GLU A 172 -5.16 9.31 -9.19
N TYR A 173 -5.92 8.41 -9.83
CA TYR A 173 -5.40 7.33 -10.67
C TYR A 173 -4.51 7.81 -11.80
N GLU A 174 -4.95 8.82 -12.55
CA GLU A 174 -4.20 9.34 -13.69
C GLU A 174 -2.86 9.93 -13.27
N TYR A 175 -2.83 10.66 -12.15
CA TYR A 175 -1.58 11.18 -11.59
C TYR A 175 -0.64 10.04 -11.19
N LEU A 176 -1.10 9.09 -10.37
CA LEU A 176 -0.27 7.98 -9.87
C LEU A 176 0.27 7.10 -11.00
N LYS A 177 -0.51 6.93 -12.07
CA LYS A 177 -0.09 6.23 -13.29
C LYS A 177 1.10 6.91 -13.98
N THR A 178 1.20 8.24 -13.91
CA THR A 178 2.27 9.00 -14.58
C THR A 178 3.56 9.09 -13.76
N VAL A 179 3.46 9.03 -12.43
CA VAL A 179 4.62 9.24 -11.53
C VAL A 179 5.27 7.96 -11.01
N CYS A 180 4.64 6.81 -11.21
CA CYS A 180 5.16 5.51 -10.80
C CYS A 180 5.94 4.81 -11.92
N ASP A 181 7.04 4.16 -11.55
CA ASP A 181 7.93 3.45 -12.48
C ASP A 181 7.28 2.18 -13.05
N ILE A 182 6.47 1.50 -12.24
CA ILE A 182 5.75 0.28 -12.64
C ILE A 182 4.29 0.44 -12.27
N VAL A 183 3.41 0.34 -13.27
CA VAL A 183 1.95 0.30 -13.07
C VAL A 183 1.47 -1.11 -13.32
N ILE A 184 0.76 -1.69 -12.36
CA ILE A 184 0.24 -3.05 -12.38
C ILE A 184 -1.27 -2.98 -12.38
N LYS A 185 -1.91 -3.54 -13.41
CA LYS A 185 -3.35 -3.80 -13.41
C LYS A 185 -3.62 -5.17 -12.80
N ASN A 186 -4.42 -5.21 -11.76
CA ASN A 186 -4.90 -6.43 -11.12
C ASN A 186 -6.37 -6.62 -11.49
N THR A 187 -6.66 -7.72 -12.17
CA THR A 187 -8.01 -8.06 -12.61
C THR A 187 -8.36 -9.50 -12.27
N LYS A 188 -9.59 -9.91 -12.57
CA LYS A 188 -10.02 -11.30 -12.47
C LYS A 188 -9.15 -12.26 -13.29
N GLU A 189 -8.52 -11.79 -14.36
CA GLU A 189 -7.61 -12.57 -15.21
C GLU A 189 -6.16 -12.63 -14.65
N GLY A 190 -5.88 -11.88 -13.59
CA GLY A 190 -4.59 -11.81 -12.92
C GLY A 190 -3.91 -10.44 -13.05
N PHE A 191 -2.58 -10.44 -12.85
CA PHE A 191 -1.76 -9.23 -12.91
C PHE A 191 -1.21 -8.96 -14.32
N PHE A 192 -1.22 -7.68 -14.73
CA PHE A 192 -0.70 -7.18 -15.99
C PHE A 192 0.12 -5.92 -15.72
N ILE A 193 1.18 -5.67 -16.48
CA ILE A 193 1.93 -4.42 -16.40
C ILE A 193 1.34 -3.46 -17.44
N ASP A 194 0.90 -2.27 -17.01
CA ASP A 194 0.37 -1.24 -17.91
C ASP A 194 1.51 -0.60 -18.71
N GLY A 195 1.29 -0.35 -20.00
CA GLY A 195 2.34 0.15 -20.91
C GLY A 195 3.18 -0.95 -21.59
N LYS A 196 2.75 -2.22 -21.50
CA LYS A 196 3.20 -3.33 -22.35
C LYS A 196 2.01 -4.03 -22.99
#